data_AF-A0A7S4KNW1-F1
#
_entry.id   AF-A0A7S4KNW1-F1
#
_cell.length_a   1.000
_cell.length_b   1.000
_cell.length_c   1.000
_cell.angle_alpha   90.00
_cell.angle_beta   90.00
_cell.angle_gamma   90.00
#
_symmetry.space_group_name_H-M   'P 1'
#
loop_
_entity.id
_entity.type
_entity.pdbx_description
1 polymer ?
#
loop_
_entity_poly.entity_id
_entity_poly.type
_entity_poly.pdbx_seq_one_letter_code
_entity_poly.pdbx_strand_id
1 'polypeptide(L)'
;QFSPAPAPAPGEWDKRAKECCRVGDERGAWDCWTRSLRLLWDHEVYEQRAQLSWKGEGEAVEEEATWRQKMADVQKDRGNEMYKARRYRDAIGYYDKGIKLSPHPLLYSNRATAYTELSSYTAALKDMEEAIRCC
;
A
#
# COMPACT_ATOMS: atom_id res chain seq x y z
N GLN A 1 34.34 10.90 -11.32
CA GLN A 1 33.27 11.00 -10.32
C GLN A 1 31.96 10.75 -11.06
N PHE A 2 31.41 9.53 -10.99
CA PHE A 2 30.11 9.23 -11.58
C PHE A 2 29.04 9.60 -10.55
N SER A 3 28.50 10.80 -10.64
CA SER A 3 27.25 11.10 -9.94
C SER A 3 26.18 10.17 -10.52
N PRO A 4 25.51 9.32 -9.72
CA PRO A 4 24.45 8.48 -10.25
C PRO A 4 23.38 9.38 -10.87
N ALA A 5 22.97 9.05 -12.09
CA ALA A 5 21.89 9.76 -12.77
C ALA A 5 20.66 9.85 -11.85
N PRO A 6 19.91 10.98 -11.89
CA PRO A 6 18.70 11.11 -11.09
C PRO A 6 17.79 9.91 -11.36
N ALA A 7 17.26 9.32 -10.29
CA ALA A 7 16.40 8.15 -10.41
C ALA A 7 15.24 8.48 -11.36
N PRO A 8 14.93 7.60 -12.35
CA PRO A 8 13.88 7.84 -13.32
C PRO A 8 12.57 8.16 -12.63
N ALA A 9 11.80 9.07 -13.23
CA ALA A 9 10.50 9.42 -12.69
C ALA A 9 9.60 8.16 -12.69
N PRO A 10 8.64 8.06 -11.76
CA PRO A 10 7.91 6.81 -11.61
C PRO A 10 7.08 6.40 -12.84
N GLY A 11 6.59 7.38 -13.61
CA GLY A 11 5.94 7.13 -14.89
C GLY A 11 6.88 6.62 -15.99
N GLU A 12 8.19 6.79 -15.87
CA GLU A 12 9.17 6.20 -16.79
C GLU A 12 9.38 4.71 -16.51
N TRP A 13 9.33 4.32 -15.24
CA TRP A 13 9.39 2.90 -14.85
C TRP A 13 8.18 2.12 -15.36
N ASP A 14 6.98 2.71 -15.34
CA ASP A 14 5.76 2.11 -15.92
C ASP A 14 5.91 1.86 -17.44
N LYS A 15 6.36 2.87 -18.19
CA LYS A 15 6.62 2.73 -19.64
C LYS A 15 7.64 1.64 -19.94
N ARG A 16 8.75 1.63 -19.19
CA ARG A 16 9.82 0.64 -19.35
C ARG A 16 9.31 -0.76 -19.08
N ALA A 17 8.42 -0.90 -18.12
CA ALA A 17 7.93 -2.20 -17.76
C ALA A 17 6.87 -2.75 -18.71
N LYS A 18 6.02 -1.89 -19.28
CA LYS A 18 5.13 -2.26 -20.39
C LYS A 18 5.92 -2.74 -21.61
N GLU A 19 7.08 -2.13 -21.86
CA GLU A 19 8.00 -2.60 -22.90
C GLU A 19 8.60 -3.96 -22.58
N CYS A 20 9.07 -4.19 -21.34
CA CYS A 20 9.52 -5.51 -20.90
C CYS A 20 8.43 -6.59 -21.07
N CYS A 21 7.17 -6.27 -20.76
CA CYS A 21 6.03 -7.17 -20.98
C CYS A 21 5.81 -7.47 -22.46
N ARG A 22 5.94 -6.47 -23.34
CA ARG A 22 5.83 -6.64 -24.80
C ARG A 22 6.91 -7.56 -25.36
N VAL A 23 8.12 -7.49 -24.79
CA VAL A 23 9.28 -8.31 -25.18
C VAL A 23 9.23 -9.72 -24.55
N GLY A 24 8.33 -9.95 -23.57
CA GLY A 24 8.24 -11.22 -22.83
C GLY A 24 9.30 -11.37 -21.72
N ASP A 25 9.95 -10.28 -21.33
CA ASP A 25 10.90 -10.24 -20.20
C ASP A 25 10.13 -9.98 -18.89
N GLU A 26 9.58 -11.05 -18.32
CA GLU A 26 8.78 -11.03 -17.09
C GLU A 26 9.61 -10.53 -15.88
N ARG A 27 10.90 -10.84 -15.83
CA ARG A 27 11.79 -10.45 -14.72
C ARG A 27 12.16 -8.97 -14.78
N GLY A 28 12.51 -8.47 -15.97
CA GLY A 28 12.77 -7.04 -16.18
C GLY A 28 11.55 -6.18 -15.95
N ALA A 29 10.36 -6.67 -16.32
CA ALA A 29 9.10 -6.04 -15.95
C ALA A 29 9.00 -5.96 -14.42
N TRP A 30 9.06 -7.09 -13.70
CA TRP A 30 8.92 -7.10 -12.24
C TRP A 30 9.83 -6.11 -11.50
N ASP A 31 11.11 -6.02 -11.91
CA ASP A 31 12.08 -5.07 -11.33
C ASP A 31 11.64 -3.61 -11.53
N CYS A 32 11.15 -3.27 -12.71
CA CYS A 32 10.70 -1.92 -13.03
C CYS A 32 9.43 -1.54 -12.25
N TRP A 33 8.49 -2.46 -12.10
CA TRP A 33 7.27 -2.24 -11.32
C TRP A 33 7.59 -2.07 -9.83
N THR A 34 8.47 -2.93 -9.30
CA THR A 34 8.92 -2.86 -7.91
C THR A 34 9.62 -1.54 -7.58
N ARG A 35 10.39 -1.00 -8.53
CA ARG A 35 11.02 0.33 -8.38
C ARG A 35 10.01 1.47 -8.50
N SER A 36 9.04 1.37 -9.40
CA SER A 36 7.96 2.35 -9.54
C SER A 36 7.09 2.43 -8.26
N LEU A 37 6.71 1.28 -7.71
CA LEU A 37 5.89 1.17 -6.49
C LEU A 37 6.55 1.84 -5.27
N ARG A 38 7.88 1.70 -5.13
CA ARG A 38 8.64 2.39 -4.08
C ARG A 38 8.52 3.91 -4.17
N LEU A 39 8.26 4.44 -5.36
CA LEU A 39 8.24 5.88 -5.61
C LEU A 39 6.81 6.46 -5.63
N LEU A 40 5.82 5.73 -6.19
CA LEU A 40 4.50 6.30 -6.43
C LEU A 40 3.42 5.97 -5.43
N TRP A 41 3.48 4.82 -4.74
CA TRP A 41 2.33 4.36 -3.94
C TRP A 41 0.99 4.51 -4.70
N ASP A 42 0.97 4.05 -5.96
CA ASP A 42 -0.24 4.06 -6.79
C ASP A 42 -0.81 2.64 -6.93
N HIS A 43 -2.11 2.51 -6.71
CA HIS A 43 -2.87 1.26 -6.73
C HIS A 43 -2.98 0.67 -8.15
N GLU A 44 -2.91 1.52 -9.19
CA GLU A 44 -3.01 1.07 -10.59
C GLU A 44 -1.83 0.18 -11.01
N VAL A 45 -0.64 0.51 -10.50
CA VAL A 45 0.59 -0.29 -10.74
C VAL A 45 0.51 -1.63 -9.99
N TYR A 46 -0.32 -1.75 -8.97
CA TYR A 46 -0.46 -3.00 -8.26
C TYR A 46 -1.36 -4.01 -9.01
N GLU A 47 -2.47 -3.55 -9.61
CA GLU A 47 -3.37 -4.42 -10.37
C GLU A 47 -2.70 -5.05 -11.60
N GLN A 48 -1.89 -4.29 -12.33
CA GLN A 48 -1.19 -4.82 -13.51
C GLN A 48 0.00 -5.73 -13.13
N ARG A 49 0.61 -5.59 -11.94
CA ARG A 49 1.57 -6.57 -11.39
C ARG A 49 0.86 -7.90 -11.06
N ALA A 50 -0.34 -7.84 -10.46
CA ALA A 50 -1.11 -9.04 -10.13
C ALA A 50 -1.45 -9.86 -11.39
N GLN A 51 -1.65 -9.21 -12.54
CA GLN A 51 -1.89 -9.89 -13.82
C GLN A 51 -0.63 -10.59 -14.38
N LEU A 52 0.57 -10.08 -14.11
CA LEU A 52 1.86 -10.67 -14.55
C LEU A 52 2.30 -11.85 -13.67
N SER A 53 1.79 -11.96 -12.44
CA SER A 53 2.15 -13.01 -11.47
C SER A 53 1.59 -14.41 -11.80
N TRP A 54 1.08 -14.65 -13.02
CA TRP A 54 0.49 -15.94 -13.39
C TRP A 54 1.51 -17.10 -13.50
N LYS A 55 2.84 -16.89 -13.43
CA LYS A 55 3.83 -17.95 -13.74
C LYS A 55 4.94 -18.25 -12.73
N GLY A 56 4.80 -17.93 -11.45
CA GLY A 56 5.83 -18.25 -10.44
C GLY A 56 5.32 -18.29 -9.01
N GLU A 57 4.61 -19.36 -8.67
CA GLU A 57 3.89 -19.53 -7.40
C GLU A 57 4.86 -19.98 -6.29
N GLY A 58 5.18 -19.08 -5.34
CA GLY A 58 5.93 -19.43 -4.13
C GLY A 58 6.64 -18.24 -3.51
N GLU A 59 7.83 -17.92 -4.00
CA GLU A 59 8.71 -16.91 -3.39
C GLU A 59 8.23 -15.47 -3.61
N ALA A 60 7.66 -15.17 -4.78
CA ALA A 60 7.16 -13.82 -5.09
C ALA A 60 5.90 -13.44 -4.28
N VAL A 61 5.10 -14.44 -3.89
CA VAL A 61 3.87 -14.23 -3.10
C VAL A 61 4.22 -13.87 -1.65
N GLU A 62 5.27 -14.48 -1.10
CA GLU A 62 5.74 -14.20 0.26
C GLU A 62 6.44 -12.83 0.35
N GLU A 63 7.28 -12.48 -0.63
CA GLU A 63 7.88 -11.16 -0.72
C GLU A 63 6.81 -10.06 -0.90
N GLU A 64 5.73 -10.35 -1.62
CA GLU A 64 4.63 -9.42 -1.81
C GLU A 64 3.76 -9.27 -0.57
N ALA A 65 3.43 -10.37 0.13
CA ALA A 65 2.70 -10.32 1.39
C ALA A 65 3.47 -9.52 2.44
N THR A 66 4.78 -9.75 2.54
CA THR A 66 5.65 -8.98 3.45
C THR A 66 5.74 -7.50 3.06
N TRP A 67 5.74 -7.17 1.77
CA TRP A 67 5.68 -5.77 1.32
C TRP A 67 4.33 -5.12 1.59
N ARG A 68 3.20 -5.80 1.33
CA ARG A 68 1.85 -5.31 1.63
C ARG A 68 1.70 -5.03 3.12
N GLN A 69 2.20 -5.92 3.98
CA GLN A 69 2.21 -5.73 5.43
C GLN A 69 3.05 -4.52 5.84
N LYS A 70 4.29 -4.40 5.34
CA LYS A 70 5.16 -3.24 5.59
C LYS A 70 4.52 -1.94 5.14
N MET A 71 3.84 -1.94 4.00
CA MET A 71 3.15 -0.75 3.50
C MET A 71 1.93 -0.40 4.33
N ALA A 72 1.16 -1.39 4.79
CA ALA A 72 0.08 -1.16 5.74
C ALA A 72 0.63 -0.52 7.03
N ASP A 73 1.79 -0.95 7.51
CA ASP A 73 2.48 -0.33 8.65
C ASP A 73 2.91 1.12 8.38
N VAL A 74 3.44 1.44 7.19
CA VAL A 74 3.76 2.82 6.82
C VAL A 74 2.49 3.70 6.81
N GLN A 75 1.38 3.18 6.30
CA GLN A 75 0.11 3.93 6.31
C GLN A 75 -0.44 4.12 7.71
N LYS A 76 -0.32 3.10 8.57
CA LYS A 76 -0.63 3.21 10.00
C LYS A 76 0.16 4.34 10.64
N ASP A 77 1.47 4.40 10.40
CA ASP A 77 2.33 5.42 11.02
C ASP A 77 2.01 6.82 10.52
N ARG A 78 1.73 6.99 9.21
CA ARG A 78 1.23 8.26 8.65
C ARG A 78 -0.13 8.66 9.22
N GLY A 79 -1.04 7.70 9.39
CA GLY A 79 -2.32 7.92 10.04
C GLY A 79 -2.14 8.38 11.49
N ASN A 80 -1.21 7.78 12.22
CA ASN A 80 -0.88 8.16 13.60
C ASN A 80 -0.29 9.58 13.67
N GLU A 81 0.56 9.96 12.72
CA GLU A 81 1.12 11.31 12.63
C GLU A 81 0.02 12.35 12.39
N MET A 82 -0.91 12.07 11.47
CA MET A 82 -2.08 12.93 11.22
C MET A 82 -3.02 12.99 12.43
N TYR A 83 -3.20 11.87 13.14
CA TYR A 83 -3.99 11.81 14.37
C TYR A 83 -3.37 12.71 15.46
N LYS A 84 -2.05 12.66 15.65
CA LYS A 84 -1.33 13.56 16.57
C LYS A 84 -1.46 15.03 16.15
N ALA A 85 -1.51 15.29 14.84
CA ALA A 85 -1.78 16.61 14.29
C ALA A 85 -3.26 17.04 14.39
N ARG A 86 -4.14 16.25 15.04
CA ARG A 86 -5.59 16.44 15.14
C ARG A 86 -6.32 16.49 13.79
N ARG A 87 -5.68 15.98 12.74
CA ARG A 87 -6.25 15.85 11.38
C ARG A 87 -6.92 14.48 11.23
N TYR A 88 -7.98 14.26 11.99
CA TYR A 88 -8.61 12.95 12.10
C TYR A 88 -9.20 12.43 10.77
N ARG A 89 -9.76 13.30 9.94
CA ARG A 89 -10.29 12.94 8.60
C ARG A 89 -9.19 12.40 7.67
N ASP A 90 -8.03 13.03 7.67
CA ASP A 90 -6.89 12.59 6.87
C ASP A 90 -6.32 11.28 7.43
N ALA A 91 -6.23 11.16 8.75
CA ALA A 91 -5.81 9.93 9.43
C ALA A 91 -6.68 8.74 9.03
N ILE A 92 -8.00 8.92 8.99
CA ILE A 92 -8.95 7.89 8.52
C ILE A 92 -8.63 7.46 7.08
N GLY A 93 -8.33 8.41 6.19
CA GLY A 93 -7.95 8.10 4.80
C GLY A 93 -6.67 7.27 4.70
N TYR A 94 -5.67 7.52 5.56
CA TYR A 94 -4.47 6.69 5.63
C TYR A 94 -4.74 5.29 6.20
N TYR A 95 -5.53 5.19 7.28
CA TYR A 95 -5.92 3.89 7.82
C TYR A 95 -6.74 3.06 6.84
N ASP A 96 -7.65 3.67 6.08
CA ASP A 96 -8.44 2.99 5.05
C ASP A 96 -7.55 2.38 3.96
N LYS A 97 -6.52 3.11 3.52
CA LYS A 97 -5.54 2.59 2.56
C LYS A 97 -4.70 1.46 3.16
N GLY A 98 -4.35 1.54 4.44
CA GLY A 98 -3.68 0.46 5.16
C GLY A 98 -4.53 -0.82 5.19
N ILE A 99 -5.83 -0.68 5.51
CA ILE A 99 -6.79 -1.79 5.61
C ILE A 99 -6.98 -2.49 4.25
N LYS A 100 -7.01 -1.72 3.15
CA LYS A 100 -7.09 -2.26 1.79
C LYS A 100 -5.86 -3.10 1.41
N LEU A 101 -4.69 -2.77 1.97
CA LEU A 101 -3.45 -3.51 1.70
C LEU A 101 -3.34 -4.76 2.58
N SER A 102 -3.55 -4.58 3.89
CA SER A 102 -3.55 -5.66 4.87
C SER A 102 -4.58 -5.34 5.95
N PRO A 103 -5.74 -6.03 5.97
CA PRO A 103 -6.73 -5.83 7.02
C PRO A 103 -6.17 -6.33 8.35
N HIS A 104 -6.04 -5.42 9.31
CA HIS A 104 -5.46 -5.72 10.62
C HIS A 104 -6.30 -5.08 11.74
N PRO A 105 -6.59 -5.79 12.84
CA PRO A 105 -7.40 -5.27 13.95
C PRO A 105 -6.94 -3.91 14.48
N LEU A 106 -5.62 -3.72 14.60
CA LEU A 106 -5.03 -2.43 15.00
C LEU A 106 -5.42 -1.25 14.10
N LEU A 107 -5.49 -1.44 12.78
CA LEU A 107 -5.87 -0.37 11.85
C LEU A 107 -7.33 0.03 12.04
N TYR A 108 -8.22 -0.96 12.23
CA TYR A 108 -9.62 -0.72 12.55
C TYR A 108 -9.79 0.01 13.89
N SER A 109 -9.06 -0.41 14.93
CA SER A 109 -9.08 0.26 16.24
C SER A 109 -8.59 1.71 16.18
N ASN A 110 -7.51 1.97 15.45
CA ASN A 110 -6.99 3.34 15.26
C ASN A 110 -7.97 4.21 14.46
N ARG A 111 -8.62 3.65 13.44
CA ARG A 111 -9.64 4.35 12.65
C ARG A 111 -10.91 4.63 13.46
N ALA A 112 -11.34 3.69 14.29
CA ALA A 112 -12.45 3.87 15.22
C ALA A 112 -12.17 4.96 16.26
N THR A 113 -10.93 5.05 16.74
CA THR A 113 -10.49 6.12 17.64
C THR A 113 -10.58 7.49 16.93
N ALA A 114 -10.10 7.58 15.69
CA ALA A 114 -10.23 8.80 14.88
C ALA A 114 -11.70 9.19 14.59
N TYR A 115 -12.59 8.21 14.39
CA TYR A 115 -14.03 8.47 14.27
C TYR A 115 -14.67 8.96 15.57
N THR A 116 -14.21 8.46 16.71
CA THR A 116 -14.67 8.88 18.04
C THR A 116 -14.34 10.36 18.29
N GLU A 117 -13.14 10.79 17.92
CA GLU A 117 -12.71 12.20 17.98
C GLU A 117 -13.52 13.11 17.05
N LEU A 118 -14.03 12.58 15.94
CA LEU A 118 -14.95 13.28 15.04
C LEU A 118 -16.43 13.20 15.46
N SER A 119 -16.70 12.67 16.66
CA SER A 119 -18.07 12.42 17.17
C SER A 119 -18.91 11.49 16.30
N SER A 120 -18.26 10.67 15.47
CA SER A 120 -18.90 9.72 14.56
C SER A 120 -18.93 8.32 15.18
N TYR A 121 -19.66 8.19 16.29
CA TYR A 121 -19.71 6.96 17.10
C TYR A 121 -20.29 5.75 16.35
N THR A 122 -21.20 5.96 15.40
CA THR A 122 -21.78 4.87 14.59
C THR A 122 -20.76 4.22 13.68
N ALA A 123 -19.85 5.01 13.10
CA ALA A 123 -18.75 4.50 12.29
C ALA A 123 -17.68 3.83 13.16
N ALA A 124 -17.39 4.41 14.33
CA ALA A 124 -16.46 3.82 15.28
C ALA A 124 -16.92 2.43 15.76
N LEU A 125 -18.20 2.26 16.09
CA LEU A 125 -18.76 0.97 16.50
C LEU A 125 -18.59 -0.10 15.41
N LYS A 126 -18.92 0.23 14.16
CA LYS A 126 -18.73 -0.69 13.03
C LYS A 126 -17.27 -1.11 12.88
N ASP A 127 -16.34 -0.17 13.00
CA ASP A 127 -14.91 -0.48 12.91
C ASP A 127 -14.44 -1.35 14.08
N MET A 128 -14.98 -1.18 15.29
CA MET A 128 -14.66 -2.04 16.42
C MET A 128 -15.23 -3.46 16.24
N GLU A 129 -16.44 -3.60 15.70
CA GLU A 129 -17.02 -4.90 15.33
C GLU A 129 -16.14 -5.62 14.29
N GLU A 130 -15.69 -4.89 13.27
CA GLU A 130 -14.76 -5.40 12.26
C GLU A 130 -13.40 -5.79 12.84
N ALA A 131 -12.87 -5.00 13.79
CA ALA A 131 -11.63 -5.33 14.49
C ALA A 131 -11.73 -6.65 15.26
N ILE A 132 -12.86 -6.91 15.93
CA ILE A 132 -13.13 -8.16 16.64
C ILE A 132 -13.26 -9.32 15.65
N ARG A 133 -13.90 -9.10 14.51
CA ARG A 133 -14.08 -10.13 13.47
C ARG A 133 -12.76 -10.52 12.79
N CYS A 134 -11.80 -9.61 12.72
CA CYS A 134 -10.48 -9.84 12.11
C CYS A 134 -9.41 -10.39 13.07
N CYS A 135 -9.70 -10.54 14.37
CA CYS A 135 -8.85 -11.26 15.33
C CYS A 135 -9.00 -12.78 15.16
#